data_AF-A0A9C6X4Z4-F1
#
_entry.id   AF-A0A9C6X4Z4-F1
#
_cell.length_a   1.000
_cell.length_b   1.000
_cell.length_c   1.000
_cell.angle_alpha   90.00
_cell.angle_beta   90.00
_cell.angle_gamma   90.00
#
_symmetry.space_group_name_H-M   'P 1'
#
loop_
_entity.id
_entity.type
_entity.pdbx_description
1 polymer ?
#
loop_
_entity_poly.entity_id
_entity_poly.type
_entity_poly.pdbx_seq_one_letter_code
_entity_poly.pdbx_strand_id
1 'polypeptide(L)'
;MPLSAMPKSFGLNELKKGYWPFLANKPEYYKYEGPLLDRDLYCVSGMKSKAAADFNAWYDEQVANEYVFNFRRELIDYCISDVTILRQACQAFRKLFEDVAGFDPMFNCITLSSACMAAFRRNFLKPNTIGVVPAGGYHGRGKQSHIALQWLDFEAHKLGKKISTIYTDREILVLGRRVDGYVELPREDGTVEKRIYQFHGCYWHQCPTHFPATEESTENRFEQTMNLTSLFRRSGYTVVEKWECAFKQDLASDPDTKAYFETHPTTRAPPLNLRDALSGGRTSAFKWYYKADLSKGEKIKLVDVVSEYPNANLRAEYPIGHPEIYLEGDPEMAPPDYWNGAIKCTVLPPRDLYIPVLPYKCGGKLQFPLCRTCAETGSKEICHHENPDDRKLTSTWCAPELLLALREKEYRLLATHEVYQYPETSKYNPKTGEDGLLSAYVQCFMALKIQASGWPADCTSEEQKAKFVEDTLKHDGVELDPTKMEKNPALRTLAKLMCNSFWGKFGEKTLRSKTEFIYDYSKLITIVTDPSKEVTGLLPLSDECLQVSWKPVEDSEESLPSSSLIHAAFTTCHGRLQLYQYLDVVRERALYTDTDSK
;
A
#
# COMPACT_ATOMS: atom_id res chain seq x y z
N MET A 1 -0.06 -4.23 21.92
CA MET A 1 -0.43 -4.64 23.29
C MET A 1 0.07 -3.57 24.24
N PRO A 2 -0.72 -3.10 25.22
CA PRO A 2 -0.23 -2.14 26.22
C PRO A 2 0.83 -2.80 27.11
N LEU A 3 1.78 -2.01 27.62
CA LEU A 3 2.89 -2.50 28.46
C LEU A 3 2.38 -3.29 29.67
N SER A 4 1.32 -2.82 30.32
CA SER A 4 0.66 -3.47 31.46
C SER A 4 0.09 -4.88 31.17
N ALA A 5 -0.14 -5.23 29.90
CA ALA A 5 -0.59 -6.57 29.51
C ALA A 5 0.57 -7.51 29.14
N MET A 6 1.79 -6.99 28.97
CA MET A 6 2.95 -7.79 28.57
C MET A 6 3.36 -8.81 29.64
N PRO A 7 3.41 -8.49 30.95
CA PRO A 7 3.81 -9.47 31.96
C PRO A 7 2.95 -10.74 31.92
N LYS A 8 1.63 -10.56 31.96
CA LYS A 8 0.69 -11.68 31.86
C LYS A 8 0.80 -12.43 30.53
N SER A 9 1.06 -11.73 29.44
CA SER A 9 1.07 -12.35 28.11
C SER A 9 2.32 -13.20 27.87
N PHE A 10 3.48 -12.74 28.33
CA PHE A 10 4.77 -13.42 28.18
C PHE A 10 5.18 -14.23 29.42
N GLY A 11 4.34 -14.30 30.46
CA GLY A 11 4.66 -15.01 31.70
C GLY A 11 5.79 -14.36 32.50
N LEU A 12 5.92 -13.03 32.43
CA LEU A 12 6.96 -12.27 33.12
C LEU A 12 6.46 -11.81 34.50
N ASN A 13 7.39 -11.71 35.45
CA ASN A 13 7.12 -11.14 36.76
C ASN A 13 7.25 -9.62 36.69
N GLU A 14 6.19 -8.93 37.08
CA GLU A 14 6.19 -7.47 37.23
C GLU A 14 6.99 -7.08 38.49
N LEU A 15 7.97 -6.20 38.35
CA LEU A 15 8.84 -5.78 39.46
C LEU A 15 8.12 -4.85 40.44
N LYS A 16 7.21 -4.01 39.93
CA LYS A 16 6.38 -3.11 40.72
C LYS A 16 4.94 -3.17 40.26
N LYS A 17 4.06 -3.63 41.16
CA LYS A 17 2.62 -3.71 40.94
C LYS A 17 1.95 -2.48 41.53
N GLY A 18 1.23 -1.70 40.73
CA GLY A 18 0.53 -0.49 41.21
C GLY A 18 0.12 0.47 40.10
N TYR A 19 -0.36 1.64 40.48
CA TYR A 19 -0.79 2.69 39.55
C TYR A 19 0.06 3.95 39.72
N TRP A 20 0.30 4.67 38.62
CA TRP A 20 1.11 5.89 38.61
C TRP A 20 0.22 7.15 38.50
N PRO A 21 0.43 8.18 39.34
CA PRO A 21 -0.34 9.43 39.28
C PRO A 21 0.18 10.34 38.16
N PHE A 22 -0.25 10.08 36.92
CA PHE A 22 0.22 10.77 35.72
C PHE A 22 0.13 12.31 35.80
N LEU A 23 -0.93 12.85 36.40
CA LEU A 23 -1.12 14.31 36.50
C LEU A 23 -0.29 14.97 37.60
N ALA A 24 0.33 14.17 38.48
CA ALA A 24 1.21 14.64 39.53
C ALA A 24 2.67 14.81 39.04
N ASN A 25 2.99 14.55 37.77
CA ASN A 25 4.32 14.81 37.20
C ASN A 25 4.56 16.33 37.00
N LYS A 26 4.61 17.07 38.10
CA LYS A 26 4.81 18.52 38.17
C LYS A 26 5.83 18.85 39.26
N PRO A 27 6.56 19.99 39.13
CA PRO A 27 7.60 20.39 40.09
C PRO A 27 7.15 20.41 41.56
N GLU A 28 5.89 20.76 41.81
CA GLU A 28 5.30 20.82 43.15
C GLU A 28 5.25 19.46 43.88
N TYR A 29 5.18 18.34 43.15
CA TYR A 29 5.11 17.00 43.74
C TYR A 29 6.47 16.29 43.81
N TYR A 30 7.54 16.80 43.19
CA TYR A 30 8.82 16.09 43.08
C TYR A 30 9.53 15.80 44.41
N LYS A 31 9.17 16.54 45.46
CA LYS A 31 9.65 16.32 46.83
C LYS A 31 8.55 15.82 47.77
N TYR A 32 7.39 15.44 47.23
CA TYR A 32 6.25 14.98 48.02
C TYR A 32 6.55 13.61 48.65
N GLU A 33 6.28 13.54 49.95
CA GLU A 33 6.28 12.32 50.74
C GLU A 33 5.13 12.42 51.75
N GLY A 34 4.20 11.48 51.71
CA GLY A 34 2.99 11.53 52.53
C GLY A 34 1.96 10.48 52.13
N PRO A 35 0.68 10.67 52.48
CA PRO A 35 -0.41 9.77 52.06
C PRO A 35 -0.52 9.65 50.54
N LEU A 36 -1.27 8.65 50.06
CA LEU A 36 -1.58 8.52 48.64
C LEU A 36 -2.17 9.83 48.07
N LEU A 37 -1.77 10.17 46.85
CA LEU A 37 -2.28 11.33 46.13
C LEU A 37 -3.74 11.12 45.71
N ASP A 38 -4.46 12.22 45.47
CA ASP A 38 -5.87 12.17 45.08
C ASP A 38 -6.12 11.28 43.84
N ARG A 39 -7.24 10.54 43.83
CA ARG A 39 -7.61 9.61 42.76
C ARG A 39 -7.63 10.29 41.38
N ASP A 40 -8.04 11.55 41.29
CA ASP A 40 -8.12 12.27 40.01
C ASP A 40 -6.74 12.42 39.36
N LEU A 41 -5.66 12.44 40.15
CA LEU A 41 -4.29 12.54 39.65
C LEU A 41 -3.82 11.29 38.89
N TYR A 42 -4.54 10.17 39.03
CA TYR A 42 -4.30 8.90 38.33
C TYR A 42 -5.12 8.74 37.04
N CYS A 43 -5.87 9.76 36.61
CA CYS A 43 -6.69 9.74 35.40
C CYS A 43 -7.79 8.66 35.40
N VAL A 44 -8.40 8.38 36.57
CA VAL A 44 -9.39 7.31 36.75
C VAL A 44 -10.63 7.50 35.87
N SER A 45 -11.03 8.74 35.61
CA SER A 45 -12.17 9.08 34.74
C SER A 45 -11.98 8.62 33.28
N GLY A 46 -10.73 8.44 32.83
CA GLY A 46 -10.40 7.91 31.50
C GLY A 46 -10.30 6.38 31.45
N MET A 47 -10.38 5.69 32.60
CA MET A 47 -10.25 4.23 32.65
C MET A 47 -11.55 3.53 32.22
N LYS A 48 -11.41 2.35 31.60
CA LYS A 48 -12.55 1.46 31.34
C LYS A 48 -13.11 0.94 32.66
N SER A 49 -14.41 0.61 32.70
CA SER A 49 -15.16 0.24 33.92
C SER A 49 -14.44 -0.79 34.80
N LYS A 50 -13.86 -1.85 34.20
CA LYS A 50 -13.10 -2.87 34.94
C LYS A 50 -11.79 -2.33 35.53
N ALA A 51 -11.01 -1.59 34.75
CA ALA A 51 -9.75 -1.02 35.21
C ALA A 51 -9.97 0.03 36.32
N ALA A 52 -11.05 0.81 36.23
CA ALA A 52 -11.45 1.73 37.29
C ALA A 52 -11.82 0.99 38.58
N ALA A 53 -12.54 -0.14 38.49
CA ALA A 53 -12.85 -0.97 39.66
C ALA A 53 -11.58 -1.57 40.28
N ASP A 54 -10.69 -2.14 39.46
CA ASP A 54 -9.40 -2.69 39.91
C ASP A 54 -8.52 -1.61 40.56
N PHE A 55 -8.54 -0.37 40.04
CA PHE A 55 -7.84 0.78 40.62
C PHE A 55 -8.41 1.17 41.98
N ASN A 56 -9.73 1.34 42.09
CA ASN A 56 -10.35 1.78 43.34
C ASN A 56 -10.12 0.78 44.47
N ALA A 57 -10.22 -0.52 44.17
CA ALA A 57 -9.91 -1.57 45.14
C ALA A 57 -8.45 -1.50 45.63
N TRP A 58 -7.49 -1.32 44.72
CA TRP A 58 -6.08 -1.12 45.07
C TRP A 58 -5.87 0.16 45.89
N TYR A 59 -6.50 1.27 45.49
CA TYR A 59 -6.37 2.56 46.17
C TYR A 59 -6.87 2.48 47.61
N ASP A 60 -8.05 1.90 47.80
CA ASP A 60 -8.67 1.75 49.12
C ASP A 60 -7.83 0.84 50.03
N GLU A 61 -7.24 -0.23 49.46
CA GLU A 61 -6.28 -1.08 50.17
C GLU A 61 -5.02 -0.33 50.59
N GLN A 62 -4.42 0.48 49.69
CA GLN A 62 -3.23 1.27 50.03
C GLN A 62 -3.51 2.32 51.11
N VAL A 63 -4.68 2.96 51.05
CA VAL A 63 -5.12 3.92 52.08
C VAL A 63 -5.34 3.20 53.42
N ALA A 64 -6.01 2.05 53.41
CA ALA A 64 -6.24 1.26 54.63
C ALA A 64 -4.93 0.76 55.26
N ASN A 65 -3.91 0.50 54.45
CA ASN A 65 -2.56 0.12 54.90
C ASN A 65 -1.67 1.31 55.29
N GLU A 66 -2.19 2.54 55.30
CA GLU A 66 -1.45 3.77 55.59
C GLU A 66 -0.18 3.92 54.73
N TYR A 67 -0.25 3.54 53.45
CA TYR A 67 0.90 3.56 52.55
C TYR A 67 1.48 4.99 52.40
N VAL A 68 2.78 5.13 52.68
CA VAL A 68 3.51 6.40 52.50
C VAL A 68 4.06 6.47 51.07
N PHE A 69 3.41 7.28 50.25
CA PHE A 69 3.80 7.58 48.89
C PHE A 69 4.95 8.61 48.87
N ASN A 70 6.11 8.21 48.35
CA ASN A 70 7.25 9.09 48.09
C ASN A 70 7.41 9.26 46.58
N PHE A 71 7.15 10.46 46.05
CA PHE A 71 7.05 10.69 44.61
C PHE A 71 8.32 10.28 43.86
N ARG A 72 9.50 10.63 44.38
CA ARG A 72 10.78 10.39 43.70
C ARG A 72 11.12 8.91 43.64
N ARG A 73 10.96 8.19 44.76
CA ARG A 73 11.16 6.73 44.81
C ARG A 73 10.17 6.03 43.90
N GLU A 74 8.90 6.42 43.98
CA GLU A 74 7.82 5.83 43.20
C GLU A 74 8.06 6.01 41.70
N LEU A 75 8.50 7.20 41.26
CA LEU A 75 8.83 7.50 39.86
C LEU A 75 9.97 6.63 39.35
N ILE A 76 11.06 6.55 40.12
CA ILE A 76 12.24 5.77 39.75
C ILE A 76 11.87 4.30 39.59
N ASP A 77 11.18 3.72 40.58
CA ASP A 77 10.78 2.32 40.52
C ASP A 77 9.78 2.05 39.39
N TYR A 78 8.84 2.97 39.14
CA TYR A 78 7.89 2.87 38.04
C TYR A 78 8.63 2.83 36.70
N CYS A 79 9.56 3.76 36.46
CA CYS A 79 10.36 3.79 35.25
C CYS A 79 11.25 2.53 35.10
N ILE A 80 11.89 2.07 36.18
CA ILE A 80 12.71 0.85 36.16
C ILE A 80 11.85 -0.37 35.82
N SER A 81 10.66 -0.49 36.44
CA SER A 81 9.72 -1.59 36.17
C SER A 81 9.30 -1.59 34.70
N ASP A 82 8.84 -0.45 34.17
CA ASP A 82 8.37 -0.33 32.78
C ASP A 82 9.48 -0.69 31.77
N VAL A 83 10.68 -0.15 31.94
CA VAL A 83 11.83 -0.45 31.06
C VAL A 83 12.25 -1.93 31.19
N THR A 84 12.20 -2.50 32.39
CA THR A 84 12.55 -3.90 32.61
C THR A 84 11.54 -4.84 31.95
N ILE A 85 10.25 -4.56 32.09
CA ILE A 85 9.17 -5.30 31.44
C ILE A 85 9.34 -5.25 29.93
N LEU A 86 9.59 -4.05 29.37
CA LEU A 86 9.81 -3.89 27.94
C LEU A 86 11.00 -4.70 27.46
N ARG A 87 12.15 -4.63 28.16
CA ARG A 87 13.35 -5.42 27.83
C ARG A 87 13.08 -6.91 27.85
N GLN A 88 12.44 -7.42 28.90
CA GLN A 88 12.12 -8.85 29.04
C GLN A 88 11.12 -9.31 27.99
N ALA A 89 10.09 -8.50 27.70
CA ALA A 89 9.12 -8.77 26.65
C ALA A 89 9.77 -8.80 25.26
N CYS A 90 10.71 -7.88 24.99
CA CYS A 90 11.52 -7.89 23.77
C CYS A 90 12.35 -9.17 23.63
N GLN A 91 13.00 -9.64 24.72
CA GLN A 91 13.76 -10.89 24.73
C GLN A 91 12.85 -12.10 24.48
N ALA A 92 11.69 -12.16 25.15
CA ALA A 92 10.72 -13.23 24.96
C ALA A 92 10.13 -13.23 23.54
N PHE A 93 9.77 -12.06 23.01
CA PHE A 93 9.31 -11.90 21.64
C PHE A 93 10.37 -12.36 20.63
N ARG A 94 11.62 -11.93 20.80
CA ARG A 94 12.74 -12.33 19.94
C ARG A 94 12.89 -13.85 19.92
N LYS A 95 12.93 -14.49 21.09
CA LYS A 95 13.04 -15.95 21.20
C LYS A 95 11.87 -16.67 20.53
N LEU A 96 10.63 -16.24 20.81
CA LEU A 96 9.45 -16.82 20.19
C LEU A 96 9.46 -16.68 18.66
N PHE A 97 9.94 -15.55 18.14
CA PHE A 97 10.08 -15.34 16.71
C PHE A 97 11.17 -16.23 16.12
N GLU A 98 12.32 -16.35 16.78
CA GLU A 98 13.41 -17.26 16.39
C GLU A 98 12.92 -18.72 16.34
N ASP A 99 12.19 -19.17 17.38
CA ASP A 99 11.63 -20.52 17.48
C ASP A 99 10.65 -20.83 16.33
N VAL A 100 9.88 -19.83 15.89
CA VAL A 100 8.83 -20.00 14.87
C VAL A 100 9.36 -19.77 13.44
N ALA A 101 10.21 -18.77 13.23
CA ALA A 101 10.65 -18.32 11.91
C ALA A 101 12.09 -18.74 11.57
N GLY A 102 12.88 -19.17 12.55
CA GLY A 102 14.25 -19.67 12.36
C GLY A 102 15.32 -18.59 12.18
N PHE A 103 15.06 -17.34 12.59
CA PHE A 103 16.05 -16.26 12.58
C PHE A 103 15.71 -15.15 13.59
N ASP A 104 16.72 -14.37 13.96
CA ASP A 104 16.56 -13.21 14.85
C ASP A 104 15.93 -12.02 14.10
N PRO A 105 14.68 -11.62 14.43
CA PRO A 105 14.04 -10.50 13.76
C PRO A 105 14.69 -9.16 14.09
N MET A 106 15.29 -8.98 15.27
CA MET A 106 15.85 -7.69 15.71
C MET A 106 17.18 -7.39 15.06
N PHE A 107 17.95 -8.42 14.70
CA PHE A 107 19.20 -8.25 13.96
C PHE A 107 18.95 -7.94 12.47
N ASN A 108 17.94 -8.58 11.88
CA ASN A 108 17.74 -8.56 10.43
C ASN A 108 16.67 -7.57 9.96
N CYS A 109 15.81 -7.06 10.85
CA CYS A 109 14.62 -6.30 10.47
C CYS A 109 14.32 -5.16 11.46
N ILE A 110 14.11 -3.95 10.93
CA ILE A 110 13.74 -2.77 11.74
C ILE A 110 12.25 -2.77 12.12
N THR A 111 11.40 -3.44 11.32
CA THR A 111 9.95 -3.41 11.50
C THR A 111 9.37 -4.82 11.55
N LEU A 112 8.24 -4.98 12.25
CA LEU A 112 7.53 -6.25 12.31
C LEU A 112 7.11 -6.75 10.93
N SER A 113 6.55 -5.89 10.07
CA SER A 113 6.20 -6.25 8.70
C SER A 113 7.41 -6.71 7.88
N SER A 114 8.58 -6.11 8.10
CA SER A 114 9.84 -6.56 7.50
C SER A 114 10.20 -7.98 7.97
N ALA A 115 10.09 -8.25 9.27
CA ALA A 115 10.36 -9.56 9.83
C ALA A 115 9.39 -10.64 9.30
N CYS A 116 8.08 -10.34 9.26
CA CYS A 116 7.08 -11.25 8.71
C CYS A 116 7.33 -11.53 7.21
N MET A 117 7.68 -10.50 6.43
CA MET A 117 8.04 -10.67 5.02
C MET A 117 9.33 -11.47 4.84
N ALA A 118 10.33 -11.28 5.69
CA ALA A 118 11.55 -12.09 5.68
C ALA A 118 11.25 -13.56 5.99
N ALA A 119 10.38 -13.83 6.98
CA ALA A 119 9.92 -15.19 7.28
C ALA A 119 9.17 -15.83 6.10
N PHE A 120 8.28 -15.09 5.43
CA PHE A 120 7.61 -15.54 4.21
C PHE A 120 8.62 -15.90 3.12
N ARG A 121 9.52 -14.97 2.78
CA ARG A 121 10.51 -15.14 1.70
C ARG A 121 11.50 -16.28 1.98
N ARG A 122 11.88 -16.49 3.25
CA ARG A 122 12.83 -17.51 3.66
C ARG A 122 12.22 -18.91 3.68
N ASN A 123 11.01 -19.03 4.21
CA ASN A 123 10.46 -20.34 4.60
C ASN A 123 9.34 -20.83 3.68
N PHE A 124 8.71 -19.95 2.88
CA PHE A 124 7.49 -20.29 2.13
C PHE A 124 7.51 -19.90 0.65
N LEU A 125 8.24 -18.83 0.28
CA LEU A 125 8.26 -18.36 -1.11
C LEU A 125 9.04 -19.34 -2.00
N LYS A 126 8.34 -19.92 -2.97
CA LYS A 126 8.95 -20.77 -4.00
C LYS A 126 9.80 -19.93 -4.97
N PRO A 127 10.90 -20.48 -5.53
CA PRO A 127 11.70 -19.79 -6.53
C PRO A 127 10.88 -19.39 -7.77
N ASN A 128 11.23 -18.26 -8.39
CA ASN A 128 10.66 -17.77 -9.66
C ASN A 128 9.13 -17.54 -9.67
N THR A 129 8.49 -17.39 -8.50
CA THR A 129 7.03 -17.22 -8.43
C THR A 129 6.58 -15.74 -8.42
N ILE A 130 7.32 -14.84 -7.79
CA ILE A 130 7.00 -13.41 -7.78
C ILE A 130 8.00 -12.66 -8.66
N GLY A 131 7.52 -12.04 -9.73
CA GLY A 131 8.35 -11.16 -10.56
C GLY A 131 8.73 -9.88 -9.82
N VAL A 132 10.03 -9.57 -9.80
CA VAL A 132 10.53 -8.29 -9.26
C VAL A 132 10.32 -7.22 -10.33
N VAL A 133 9.58 -6.17 -9.98
CA VAL A 133 9.33 -5.06 -10.90
C VAL A 133 10.65 -4.35 -11.22
N PRO A 134 11.05 -4.23 -12.50
CA PRO A 134 12.28 -3.52 -12.86
C PRO A 134 12.27 -2.05 -12.40
N ALA A 135 13.45 -1.47 -12.22
CA ALA A 135 13.56 -0.02 -11.99
C ALA A 135 12.91 0.74 -13.17
N GLY A 136 12.00 1.66 -12.87
CA GLY A 136 11.19 2.36 -13.87
C GLY A 136 9.89 1.66 -14.28
N GLY A 137 9.60 0.46 -13.78
CA GLY A 137 8.40 -0.33 -14.11
C GLY A 137 8.61 -1.31 -15.27
N TYR A 138 7.55 -1.98 -15.73
CA TYR A 138 7.63 -2.95 -16.84
C TYR A 138 7.90 -2.31 -18.21
N HIS A 139 7.71 -1.00 -18.34
CA HIS A 139 8.17 -0.19 -19.47
C HIS A 139 9.69 0.09 -19.46
N GLY A 140 10.37 -0.21 -18.35
CA GLY A 140 11.80 0.03 -18.16
C GLY A 140 12.23 1.48 -18.40
N ARG A 141 13.46 1.67 -18.91
CA ARG A 141 14.00 2.96 -19.40
C ARG A 141 13.34 3.45 -20.71
N GLY A 142 12.36 2.72 -21.25
CA GLY A 142 11.56 3.11 -22.41
C GLY A 142 10.34 3.96 -22.07
N LYS A 143 10.22 4.41 -20.82
CA LYS A 143 9.23 5.40 -20.38
C LYS A 143 9.41 6.69 -21.17
N GLN A 144 8.61 6.86 -22.21
CA GLN A 144 8.29 8.19 -22.66
C GLN A 144 7.32 8.78 -21.62
N SER A 145 7.78 9.79 -20.89
CA SER A 145 6.97 10.42 -19.85
C SER A 145 5.68 10.99 -20.43
N HIS A 146 4.61 11.08 -19.64
CA HIS A 146 3.35 11.66 -20.12
C HIS A 146 3.57 13.07 -20.69
N ILE A 147 4.48 13.84 -20.08
CA ILE A 147 4.88 15.15 -20.56
C ILE A 147 5.63 15.10 -21.91
N ALA A 148 6.44 14.07 -22.17
CA ALA A 148 7.05 13.86 -23.48
C ALA A 148 6.00 13.55 -24.55
N LEU A 149 4.97 12.77 -24.21
CA LEU A 149 3.84 12.48 -25.12
C LEU A 149 3.04 13.73 -25.45
N GLN A 150 2.74 14.56 -24.44
CA GLN A 150 2.10 15.85 -24.66
C GLN A 150 2.91 16.70 -25.64
N TRP A 151 4.22 16.80 -25.42
CA TRP A 151 5.10 17.52 -26.33
C TRP A 151 5.03 16.97 -27.76
N LEU A 152 5.06 15.65 -27.95
CA LEU A 152 4.95 15.04 -29.27
C LEU A 152 3.59 15.27 -29.95
N ASP A 153 2.49 15.25 -29.19
CA ASP A 153 1.17 15.58 -29.74
C ASP A 153 1.12 17.04 -30.21
N PHE A 154 1.74 17.96 -29.45
CA PHE A 154 1.85 19.36 -29.85
C PHE A 154 2.73 19.56 -31.08
N GLU A 155 3.86 18.86 -31.18
CA GLU A 155 4.71 18.90 -32.38
C GLU A 155 4.03 18.26 -33.60
N ALA A 156 3.26 17.19 -33.42
CA ALA A 156 2.46 16.57 -34.47
C ALA A 156 1.40 17.53 -35.00
N HIS A 157 0.74 18.28 -34.11
CA HIS A 157 -0.21 19.34 -34.46
C HIS A 157 0.46 20.47 -35.26
N LYS A 158 1.61 21.00 -34.79
CA LYS A 158 2.37 22.03 -35.52
C LYS A 158 2.78 21.57 -36.93
N LEU A 159 3.15 20.30 -37.04
CA LEU A 159 3.58 19.70 -38.30
C LEU A 159 2.42 19.34 -39.24
N GLY A 160 1.19 19.21 -38.71
CA GLY A 160 0.03 18.72 -39.45
C GLY A 160 0.17 17.25 -39.90
N LYS A 161 1.05 16.47 -39.26
CA LYS A 161 1.28 15.04 -39.59
C LYS A 161 1.41 14.19 -38.33
N LYS A 162 0.99 12.93 -38.43
CA LYS A 162 1.19 11.92 -37.38
C LYS A 162 2.69 11.69 -37.18
N ILE A 163 3.17 11.87 -35.95
CA ILE A 163 4.50 11.45 -35.52
C ILE A 163 4.37 10.03 -34.98
N SER A 164 5.22 9.12 -35.45
CA SER A 164 5.24 7.76 -34.94
C SER A 164 5.96 7.69 -33.59
N THR A 165 5.34 7.03 -32.62
CA THR A 165 5.76 6.92 -31.21
C THR A 165 5.65 5.48 -30.72
N ILE A 166 6.24 5.17 -29.56
CA ILE A 166 6.15 3.83 -28.96
C ILE A 166 4.71 3.37 -28.73
N TYR A 167 3.78 4.29 -28.51
CA TYR A 167 2.36 4.00 -28.26
C TYR A 167 1.51 3.89 -29.53
N THR A 168 1.97 4.43 -30.67
CA THR A 168 1.15 4.49 -31.89
C THR A 168 1.56 3.49 -32.95
N ASP A 169 2.86 3.19 -33.09
CA ASP A 169 3.38 2.41 -34.21
C ASP A 169 4.46 1.39 -33.77
N ARG A 170 4.56 1.09 -32.45
CA ARG A 170 5.61 0.27 -31.80
C ARG A 170 7.03 0.86 -31.95
N GLU A 171 8.05 0.22 -31.36
CA GLU A 171 9.42 0.75 -31.23
C GLU A 171 10.07 1.08 -32.58
N ILE A 172 10.38 2.37 -32.82
CA ILE A 172 11.19 2.81 -33.96
C ILE A 172 12.66 2.82 -33.55
N LEU A 173 13.46 2.01 -34.25
CA LEU A 173 14.91 1.97 -34.11
C LEU A 173 15.57 2.76 -35.23
N VAL A 174 16.24 3.85 -34.87
CA VAL A 174 17.11 4.61 -35.78
C VAL A 174 18.55 4.33 -35.40
N LEU A 175 19.35 3.80 -36.33
CA LEU A 175 20.75 3.41 -36.08
C LEU A 175 20.92 2.46 -34.87
N GLY A 176 19.97 1.55 -34.65
CA GLY A 176 19.98 0.64 -33.50
C GLY A 176 19.74 1.32 -32.15
N ARG A 177 19.17 2.53 -32.15
CA ARG A 177 18.79 3.31 -30.97
C ARG A 177 17.31 3.66 -31.02
N ARG A 178 16.65 3.58 -29.87
CA ARG A 178 15.25 4.00 -29.72
C ARG A 178 15.18 5.53 -29.76
N VAL A 179 14.12 6.05 -30.34
CA VAL A 179 13.83 7.49 -30.41
C VAL A 179 12.43 7.78 -29.88
N ASP A 180 12.22 8.98 -29.35
CA ASP A 180 10.93 9.40 -28.79
C ASP A 180 9.84 9.55 -29.86
N GLY A 181 10.20 10.14 -30.99
CA GLY A 181 9.30 10.29 -32.13
C GLY A 181 10.04 10.29 -33.47
N TYR A 182 9.38 9.80 -34.52
CA TYR A 182 9.94 9.76 -35.87
C TYR A 182 8.89 10.11 -36.92
N VAL A 183 9.30 10.84 -37.95
CA VAL A 183 8.45 11.14 -39.11
C VAL A 183 9.30 11.30 -40.37
N GLU A 184 8.74 10.86 -41.50
CA GLU A 184 9.30 11.09 -42.84
C GLU A 184 8.47 12.14 -43.59
N LEU A 185 9.14 13.18 -44.05
CA LEU A 185 8.53 14.31 -44.73
C LEU A 185 9.02 14.37 -46.18
N PRO A 186 8.14 14.12 -47.18
CA PRO A 186 8.51 14.33 -48.57
C PRO A 186 8.74 15.82 -48.81
N ARG A 187 9.83 16.16 -49.50
CA ARG A 187 10.19 17.51 -49.92
C ARG A 187 9.78 17.75 -51.38
N GLU A 188 9.66 19.02 -51.74
CA GLU A 188 9.28 19.44 -53.10
C GLU A 188 10.31 19.03 -54.17
N ASP A 189 11.57 18.80 -53.78
CA ASP A 189 12.65 18.34 -54.65
C ASP A 189 12.67 16.81 -54.87
N GLY A 190 11.68 16.08 -54.33
CA GLY A 190 11.58 14.63 -54.42
C GLY A 190 12.40 13.86 -53.38
N THR A 191 13.12 14.55 -52.50
CA THR A 191 13.84 13.92 -51.37
C THR A 191 12.94 13.73 -50.16
N VAL A 192 13.35 12.88 -49.21
CA VAL A 192 12.62 12.64 -47.96
C VAL A 192 13.45 13.14 -46.79
N GLU A 193 12.91 14.08 -46.02
CA GLU A 193 13.49 14.48 -44.74
C GLU A 193 13.09 13.47 -43.67
N LYS A 194 14.09 12.89 -43.03
CA LYS A 194 13.92 12.03 -41.87
C LYS A 194 14.10 12.85 -40.61
N ARG A 195 13.02 13.05 -39.86
CA ARG A 195 13.02 13.87 -38.65
C ARG A 195 12.84 13.01 -37.40
N ILE A 196 13.70 13.23 -36.42
CA ILE A 196 13.70 12.59 -35.11
C ILE A 196 13.31 13.64 -34.08
N TYR A 197 12.40 13.27 -33.17
CA TYR A 197 12.08 14.03 -31.98
C TYR A 197 12.74 13.35 -30.77
N GLN A 198 13.38 14.12 -29.89
CA GLN A 198 13.93 13.64 -28.62
C GLN A 198 13.51 14.53 -27.45
N PHE A 199 12.98 13.91 -26.41
CA PHE A 199 12.57 14.58 -25.19
C PHE A 199 13.53 14.24 -24.05
N HIS A 200 14.19 15.26 -23.51
CA HIS A 200 15.23 15.10 -22.49
C HIS A 200 14.64 15.32 -21.09
N GLY A 201 14.26 14.21 -20.44
CA GLY A 201 13.89 14.20 -19.01
C GLY A 201 15.02 14.73 -18.12
N CYS A 202 14.73 15.67 -17.22
CA CYS A 202 15.78 16.44 -16.55
C CYS A 202 16.70 15.57 -15.69
N TYR A 203 16.15 14.63 -14.92
CA TYR A 203 16.91 13.71 -14.08
C TYR A 203 17.72 12.70 -14.90
N TRP A 204 17.07 12.10 -15.91
CA TRP A 204 17.62 11.03 -16.74
C TRP A 204 18.77 11.50 -17.63
N HIS A 205 18.64 12.69 -18.21
CA HIS A 205 19.64 13.27 -19.11
C HIS A 205 20.58 14.27 -18.42
N GLN A 206 20.50 14.38 -17.08
CA GLN A 206 21.35 15.26 -16.27
C GLN A 206 21.31 16.72 -16.78
N CYS A 207 20.11 17.31 -16.71
CA CYS A 207 19.88 18.68 -17.18
C CYS A 207 20.86 19.66 -16.49
N PRO A 208 21.64 20.45 -17.25
CA PRO A 208 22.62 21.37 -16.68
C PRO A 208 22.05 22.37 -15.67
N THR A 209 20.76 22.70 -15.80
CA THR A 209 20.07 23.65 -14.91
C THR A 209 19.64 23.03 -13.59
N HIS A 210 19.21 21.76 -13.57
CA HIS A 210 18.59 21.12 -12.41
C HIS A 210 19.47 20.04 -11.75
N PHE A 211 20.37 19.43 -12.53
CA PHE A 211 21.26 18.34 -12.12
C PHE A 211 22.67 18.60 -12.66
N PRO A 212 23.36 19.68 -12.22
CA PRO A 212 24.71 19.98 -12.71
C PRO A 212 25.69 18.86 -12.36
N ALA A 213 26.63 18.57 -13.26
CA ALA A 213 27.65 17.54 -13.03
C ALA A 213 28.59 17.95 -11.89
N THR A 214 28.90 17.00 -11.01
CA THR A 214 29.86 17.15 -9.90
C THR A 214 31.11 16.30 -10.17
N GLU A 215 32.23 16.61 -9.51
CA GLU A 215 33.49 15.84 -9.63
C GLU A 215 33.32 14.35 -9.24
N GLU A 216 32.29 14.01 -8.47
CA GLU A 216 31.94 12.64 -8.04
C GLU A 216 30.95 11.92 -8.98
N SER A 217 30.50 12.56 -10.06
CA SER A 217 29.55 11.95 -11.01
C SER A 217 30.21 10.82 -11.80
N THR A 218 29.87 9.56 -11.45
CA THR A 218 30.44 8.35 -12.07
C THR A 218 30.00 8.11 -13.52
N GLU A 219 28.89 8.70 -13.96
CA GLU A 219 28.39 8.65 -15.34
C GLU A 219 28.03 10.06 -15.83
N ASN A 220 28.54 10.47 -17.00
CA ASN A 220 28.19 11.74 -17.65
C ASN A 220 27.01 11.55 -18.62
N ARG A 221 25.78 11.50 -18.08
CA ARG A 221 24.56 11.26 -18.88
C ARG A 221 24.24 12.40 -19.83
N PHE A 222 24.63 13.63 -19.48
CA PHE A 222 24.50 14.80 -20.33
C PHE A 222 25.33 14.66 -21.62
N GLU A 223 26.62 14.35 -21.50
CA GLU A 223 27.50 14.15 -22.67
C GLU A 223 27.04 12.99 -23.55
N GLN A 224 26.58 11.88 -22.94
CA GLN A 224 26.02 10.76 -23.69
C GLN A 224 24.81 11.19 -24.54
N THR A 225 23.93 12.00 -23.97
CA THR A 225 22.75 12.56 -24.67
C THR A 225 23.19 13.44 -25.84
N MET A 226 24.12 14.37 -25.61
CA MET A 226 24.61 15.27 -26.66
C MET A 226 25.37 14.53 -27.77
N ASN A 227 26.14 13.49 -27.42
CA ASN A 227 26.83 12.63 -28.38
C ASN A 227 25.85 11.84 -29.26
N LEU A 228 24.77 11.34 -28.68
CA LEU A 228 23.72 10.61 -29.41
C LEU A 228 22.98 11.54 -30.39
N THR A 229 22.59 12.73 -29.96
CA THR A 229 22.01 13.75 -30.85
C THR A 229 22.96 14.11 -31.99
N SER A 230 24.24 14.29 -31.69
CA SER A 230 25.27 14.60 -32.69
C SER A 230 25.48 13.47 -33.68
N LEU A 231 25.35 12.21 -33.25
CA LEU A 231 25.37 11.05 -34.14
C LEU A 231 24.21 11.11 -35.15
N PHE A 232 22.97 11.31 -34.67
CA PHE A 232 21.81 11.39 -35.55
C PHE A 232 21.91 12.52 -36.58
N ARG A 233 22.33 13.72 -36.14
CA ARG A 233 22.54 14.86 -37.06
C ARG A 233 23.61 14.56 -38.10
N ARG A 234 24.75 13.97 -37.71
CA ARG A 234 25.82 13.57 -38.64
C ARG A 234 25.40 12.48 -39.62
N SER A 235 24.45 11.63 -39.24
CA SER A 235 23.86 10.61 -40.11
C SER A 235 22.73 11.13 -41.01
N GLY A 236 22.53 12.45 -41.09
CA GLY A 236 21.59 13.08 -42.03
C GLY A 236 20.16 13.23 -41.52
N TYR A 237 19.91 13.01 -40.23
CA TYR A 237 18.60 13.21 -39.62
C TYR A 237 18.42 14.64 -39.10
N THR A 238 17.23 15.21 -39.28
CA THR A 238 16.85 16.45 -38.60
C THR A 238 16.40 16.10 -37.19
N VAL A 239 17.08 16.61 -36.16
CA VAL A 239 16.78 16.28 -34.76
C VAL A 239 16.18 17.48 -34.05
N VAL A 240 14.91 17.37 -33.66
CA VAL A 240 14.17 18.32 -32.82
C VAL A 240 14.24 17.83 -31.37
N GLU A 241 14.73 18.68 -30.48
CA GLU A 241 14.98 18.31 -29.08
C GLU A 241 14.21 19.24 -28.15
N LYS A 242 13.71 18.70 -27.04
CA LYS A 242 13.09 19.50 -25.99
C LYS A 242 13.47 18.99 -24.61
N TRP A 243 13.93 19.89 -23.74
CA TRP A 243 14.17 19.58 -22.34
C TRP A 243 12.87 19.64 -21.54
N GLU A 244 12.70 18.72 -20.59
CA GLU A 244 11.51 18.63 -19.76
C GLU A 244 11.19 19.94 -19.04
N CYS A 245 12.20 20.57 -18.42
CA CYS A 245 12.00 21.85 -17.73
C CYS A 245 11.59 22.98 -18.69
N ALA A 246 12.11 22.99 -19.91
CA ALA A 246 11.75 23.98 -20.91
C ALA A 246 10.30 23.78 -21.37
N PHE A 247 9.85 22.53 -21.55
CA PHE A 247 8.46 22.28 -21.92
C PHE A 247 7.48 22.50 -20.76
N LYS A 248 7.88 22.21 -19.50
CA LYS A 248 7.12 22.63 -18.31
C LYS A 248 6.92 24.15 -18.28
N GLN A 249 7.96 24.91 -18.66
CA GLN A 249 7.86 26.36 -18.78
C GLN A 249 6.93 26.78 -19.94
N ASP A 250 6.98 26.12 -21.10
CA ASP A 250 6.04 26.38 -22.19
C ASP A 250 4.59 26.15 -21.75
N LEU A 251 4.29 25.00 -21.12
CA LEU A 251 2.96 24.69 -20.56
C LEU A 251 2.48 25.78 -19.58
N ALA A 252 3.41 26.38 -18.83
CA ALA A 252 3.12 27.40 -17.83
C ALA A 252 3.06 28.83 -18.39
N SER A 253 3.69 29.13 -19.53
CA SER A 253 3.92 30.52 -19.97
C SER A 253 3.74 30.79 -21.46
N ASP A 254 3.86 29.80 -22.34
CA ASP A 254 3.71 29.96 -23.79
C ASP A 254 2.22 29.97 -24.19
N PRO A 255 1.72 31.08 -24.80
CA PRO A 255 0.30 31.20 -25.16
C PRO A 255 -0.20 30.13 -26.13
N ASP A 256 0.62 29.74 -27.13
CA ASP A 256 0.23 28.78 -28.16
C ASP A 256 0.12 27.36 -27.59
N THR A 257 1.09 26.97 -26.75
CA THR A 257 1.09 25.69 -26.06
C THR A 257 -0.12 25.58 -25.12
N LYS A 258 -0.44 26.64 -24.37
CA LYS A 258 -1.63 26.67 -23.49
C LYS A 258 -2.93 26.52 -24.27
N ALA A 259 -3.12 27.36 -25.30
CA ALA A 259 -4.34 27.35 -26.11
C ALA A 259 -4.55 25.97 -26.78
N TYR A 260 -3.47 25.32 -27.20
CA TYR A 260 -3.55 23.96 -27.75
C TYR A 260 -4.10 22.96 -26.73
N PHE A 261 -3.54 22.87 -25.52
CA PHE A 261 -4.01 21.89 -24.53
C PHE A 261 -5.35 22.25 -23.87
N GLU A 262 -5.78 23.52 -23.91
CA GLU A 262 -7.13 23.94 -23.53
C GLU A 262 -8.19 23.45 -24.54
N THR A 263 -7.86 23.44 -25.84
CA THR A 263 -8.78 23.06 -26.92
C THR A 263 -8.67 21.60 -27.34
N HIS A 264 -7.50 20.97 -27.13
CA HIS A 264 -7.17 19.59 -27.45
C HIS A 264 -6.60 18.90 -26.20
N PRO A 265 -7.43 18.65 -25.16
CA PRO A 265 -6.98 17.94 -23.98
C PRO A 265 -6.40 16.58 -24.41
N THR A 266 -5.21 16.25 -23.88
CA THR A 266 -4.48 15.04 -24.25
C THR A 266 -5.37 13.82 -24.11
N THR A 267 -5.63 13.15 -25.23
CA THR A 267 -6.45 11.92 -25.27
C THR A 267 -5.67 10.68 -24.85
N ARG A 268 -4.33 10.75 -24.87
CA ARG A 268 -3.46 9.65 -24.44
C ARG A 268 -3.56 9.46 -22.94
N ALA A 269 -4.14 8.34 -22.51
CA ALA A 269 -4.06 7.92 -21.13
C ALA A 269 -2.58 7.71 -20.75
N PRO A 270 -2.13 8.12 -19.55
CA PRO A 270 -0.77 7.81 -19.12
C PRO A 270 -0.61 6.28 -19.06
N PRO A 271 0.62 5.75 -19.06
CA PRO A 271 0.84 4.32 -18.84
C PRO A 271 0.17 3.82 -17.54
N LEU A 272 -0.10 2.53 -17.49
CA LEU A 272 -0.59 1.84 -16.32
C LEU A 272 0.39 2.01 -15.16
N ASN A 273 -0.11 2.56 -14.05
CA ASN A 273 0.61 2.61 -12.79
C ASN A 273 0.00 1.57 -11.84
N LEU A 274 0.76 0.54 -11.48
CA LEU A 274 0.31 -0.53 -10.59
C LEU A 274 -0.18 0.00 -9.23
N ARG A 275 0.31 1.16 -8.80
CA ARG A 275 -0.13 1.81 -7.56
C ARG A 275 -1.60 2.23 -7.60
N ASP A 276 -2.12 2.53 -8.79
CA ASP A 276 -3.52 2.95 -8.98
C ASP A 276 -4.47 1.79 -8.65
N ALA A 277 -4.09 0.56 -9.00
CA ALA A 277 -4.83 -0.66 -8.69
C ALA A 277 -4.89 -0.98 -7.18
N LEU A 278 -3.90 -0.55 -6.38
CA LEU A 278 -3.93 -0.78 -4.94
C LEU A 278 -4.89 0.19 -4.24
N SER A 279 -6.00 -0.34 -3.77
CA SER A 279 -6.97 0.38 -2.92
C SER A 279 -7.08 -0.26 -1.54
N GLY A 280 -7.55 0.48 -0.54
CA GLY A 280 -7.78 -0.05 0.81
C GLY A 280 -9.04 -0.92 0.91
N GLY A 281 -9.48 -1.18 2.14
CA GLY A 281 -10.79 -1.79 2.42
C GLY A 281 -11.95 -0.88 2.01
N ARG A 282 -13.17 -1.45 2.01
CA ARG A 282 -14.40 -0.70 1.73
C ARG A 282 -15.00 -0.19 3.03
N THR A 283 -15.13 1.12 3.16
CA THR A 283 -15.79 1.76 4.30
C THR A 283 -16.92 2.65 3.79
N SER A 284 -18.15 2.44 4.27
CA SER A 284 -19.34 3.14 3.76
C SER A 284 -20.45 3.17 4.79
N ALA A 285 -21.01 4.35 5.05
CA ALA A 285 -22.23 4.51 5.82
C ALA A 285 -23.43 4.58 4.87
N PHE A 286 -24.22 3.51 4.79
CA PHE A 286 -25.43 3.46 3.97
C PHE A 286 -26.61 4.17 4.65
N LYS A 287 -26.64 4.13 6.00
CA LYS A 287 -27.59 4.90 6.82
C LYS A 287 -26.86 5.65 7.91
N TRP A 288 -27.09 6.96 8.01
CA TRP A 288 -26.55 7.81 9.08
C TRP A 288 -27.14 7.46 10.45
N TYR A 289 -28.40 7.03 10.45
CA TYR A 289 -29.13 6.62 11.64
C TYR A 289 -30.14 5.53 11.28
N TYR A 290 -30.19 4.49 12.10
CA TYR A 290 -31.23 3.47 12.02
C TYR A 290 -31.61 3.03 13.43
N LYS A 291 -32.91 3.06 13.73
CA LYS A 291 -33.47 2.55 14.98
C LYS A 291 -34.31 1.32 14.67
N ALA A 292 -33.89 0.17 15.21
CA ALA A 292 -34.64 -1.07 15.05
C ALA A 292 -36.02 -0.96 15.70
N ASP A 293 -37.05 -1.42 14.99
CA ASP A 293 -38.40 -1.56 15.53
C ASP A 293 -38.49 -2.85 16.37
N LEU A 294 -38.20 -2.72 17.67
CA LEU A 294 -38.24 -3.85 18.60
C LEU A 294 -39.64 -4.44 18.75
N SER A 295 -40.70 -3.65 18.52
CA SER A 295 -42.08 -4.12 18.60
C SER A 295 -42.41 -5.11 17.47
N LYS A 296 -41.73 -4.99 16.34
CA LYS A 296 -41.80 -5.92 15.20
C LYS A 296 -40.72 -7.01 15.27
N GLY A 297 -39.93 -7.05 16.33
CA GLY A 297 -38.84 -8.01 16.49
C GLY A 297 -37.64 -7.74 15.59
N GLU A 298 -37.46 -6.52 15.07
CA GLU A 298 -36.28 -6.17 14.27
C GLU A 298 -35.00 -6.29 15.10
N LYS A 299 -33.94 -6.81 14.48
CA LYS A 299 -32.62 -6.95 15.09
C LYS A 299 -31.56 -6.41 14.14
N ILE A 300 -30.64 -5.62 14.69
CA ILE A 300 -29.41 -5.25 14.01
C ILE A 300 -28.36 -6.31 14.35
N LYS A 301 -27.71 -6.84 13.33
CA LYS A 301 -26.62 -7.81 13.47
C LYS A 301 -25.37 -7.20 12.89
N LEU A 302 -24.27 -7.30 13.63
CA LEU A 302 -22.93 -7.04 13.12
C LEU A 302 -22.34 -8.38 12.69
N VAL A 303 -21.84 -8.44 11.46
CA VAL A 303 -21.09 -9.60 10.96
C VAL A 303 -19.68 -9.16 10.62
N ASP A 304 -18.71 -9.92 11.10
CA ASP A 304 -17.27 -9.62 10.96
C ASP A 304 -16.57 -10.85 10.37
N VAL A 305 -15.83 -10.65 9.28
CA VAL A 305 -15.03 -11.71 8.66
C VAL A 305 -13.77 -11.92 9.48
N VAL A 306 -13.68 -13.07 10.14
CA VAL A 306 -12.53 -13.41 10.97
C VAL A 306 -11.25 -13.45 10.13
N SER A 307 -10.39 -12.46 10.30
CA SER A 307 -9.11 -12.36 9.59
C SER A 307 -9.29 -12.30 8.06
N GLU A 308 -10.09 -11.34 7.56
CA GLU A 308 -10.42 -11.18 6.14
C GLU A 308 -9.21 -11.29 5.20
N TYR A 309 -8.19 -10.44 5.35
CA TYR A 309 -7.03 -10.50 4.43
C TYR A 309 -6.25 -11.81 4.51
N PRO A 310 -5.95 -12.39 5.69
CA PRO A 310 -5.44 -13.76 5.76
C PRO A 310 -6.33 -14.78 5.04
N ASN A 311 -7.64 -14.74 5.23
CA ASN A 311 -8.55 -15.65 4.54
C ASN A 311 -8.50 -15.47 3.01
N ALA A 312 -8.46 -14.23 2.52
CA ALA A 312 -8.26 -13.92 1.11
C ALA A 312 -6.90 -14.43 0.60
N ASN A 313 -5.82 -14.23 1.35
CA ASN A 313 -4.48 -14.74 1.01
C ASN A 313 -4.42 -16.28 0.97
N LEU A 314 -5.22 -16.97 1.79
CA LEU A 314 -5.31 -18.41 1.78
C LEU A 314 -6.08 -18.93 0.56
N ARG A 315 -7.25 -18.35 0.27
CA ARG A 315 -8.24 -18.96 -0.63
C ARG A 315 -8.23 -18.40 -2.04
N ALA A 316 -7.76 -17.18 -2.22
CA ALA A 316 -7.87 -16.48 -3.47
C ALA A 316 -6.77 -16.89 -4.46
N GLU A 317 -7.01 -16.53 -5.71
CA GLU A 317 -6.11 -16.77 -6.83
C GLU A 317 -5.22 -15.53 -7.07
N TYR A 318 -3.91 -15.74 -7.17
CA TYR A 318 -2.92 -14.68 -7.37
C TYR A 318 -2.17 -14.87 -8.67
N PRO A 319 -1.87 -13.80 -9.42
CA PRO A 319 -1.00 -13.86 -10.59
C PRO A 319 0.43 -14.18 -10.17
N ILE A 320 1.17 -14.96 -10.96
CA ILE A 320 2.58 -15.29 -10.69
C ILE A 320 3.46 -15.02 -11.90
N GLY A 321 4.77 -14.85 -11.67
CA GLY A 321 5.76 -14.55 -12.70
C GLY A 321 5.84 -13.07 -13.07
N HIS A 322 6.18 -12.80 -14.33
CA HIS A 322 6.19 -11.46 -14.93
C HIS A 322 5.02 -11.32 -15.91
N PRO A 323 4.41 -10.13 -16.03
CA PRO A 323 3.36 -9.89 -17.01
C PRO A 323 3.93 -9.68 -18.42
N GLU A 324 3.13 -10.05 -19.40
CA GLU A 324 3.18 -9.53 -20.76
C GLU A 324 2.37 -8.24 -20.83
N ILE A 325 2.86 -7.26 -21.59
CA ILE A 325 2.27 -5.92 -21.66
C ILE A 325 1.57 -5.77 -23.00
N TYR A 326 0.26 -5.57 -22.96
CA TYR A 326 -0.56 -5.32 -24.15
C TYR A 326 -1.09 -3.89 -24.14
N LEU A 327 -0.92 -3.19 -25.26
CA LEU A 327 -1.42 -1.83 -25.46
C LEU A 327 -2.75 -1.84 -26.21
N GLU A 328 -3.43 -0.70 -26.25
CA GLU A 328 -4.67 -0.53 -27.01
C GLU A 328 -4.54 -1.04 -28.46
N GLY A 329 -5.47 -1.90 -28.87
CA GLY A 329 -5.53 -2.45 -30.22
C GLY A 329 -4.55 -3.59 -30.51
N ASP A 330 -3.80 -4.08 -29.51
CA ASP A 330 -2.91 -5.23 -29.72
C ASP A 330 -3.71 -6.50 -30.07
N PRO A 331 -3.48 -7.13 -31.25
CA PRO A 331 -4.25 -8.30 -31.68
C PRO A 331 -3.99 -9.55 -30.84
N GLU A 332 -2.88 -9.60 -30.10
CA GLU A 332 -2.54 -10.72 -29.21
C GLU A 332 -3.13 -10.55 -27.81
N MET A 333 -3.71 -9.37 -27.51
CA MET A 333 -4.37 -9.12 -26.22
C MET A 333 -5.54 -10.09 -26.03
N ALA A 334 -5.48 -10.85 -24.94
CA ALA A 334 -6.57 -11.74 -24.56
C ALA A 334 -7.90 -10.97 -24.40
N PRO A 335 -9.05 -11.59 -24.73
CA PRO A 335 -10.34 -10.96 -24.50
C PRO A 335 -10.55 -10.73 -23.00
N PRO A 336 -11.43 -9.78 -22.62
CA PRO A 336 -11.62 -9.40 -21.22
C PRO A 336 -11.85 -10.57 -20.27
N ASP A 337 -12.53 -11.63 -20.73
CA ASP A 337 -12.85 -12.79 -19.93
C ASP A 337 -11.63 -13.61 -19.43
N TYR A 338 -10.47 -13.43 -20.05
CA TYR A 338 -9.25 -14.15 -19.72
C TYR A 338 -8.19 -13.24 -19.12
N TRP A 339 -8.55 -11.99 -18.78
CA TRP A 339 -7.61 -11.08 -18.15
C TRP A 339 -7.17 -11.57 -16.78
N ASN A 340 -5.86 -11.50 -16.54
CA ASN A 340 -5.23 -11.85 -15.28
C ASN A 340 -4.14 -10.81 -14.99
N GLY A 341 -4.28 -10.06 -13.89
CA GLY A 341 -3.33 -9.01 -13.51
C GLY A 341 -3.99 -7.65 -13.34
N ALA A 342 -3.35 -6.60 -13.87
CA ALA A 342 -3.81 -5.22 -13.75
C ALA A 342 -4.24 -4.66 -15.11
N ILE A 343 -5.39 -3.99 -15.14
CA ILE A 343 -6.01 -3.51 -16.37
C ILE A 343 -6.30 -2.03 -16.22
N LYS A 344 -5.75 -1.22 -17.13
CA LYS A 344 -6.11 0.17 -17.30
C LYS A 344 -7.15 0.28 -18.41
N CYS A 345 -8.36 0.66 -18.05
CA CYS A 345 -9.46 0.77 -18.99
C CYS A 345 -10.40 1.92 -18.63
N THR A 346 -11.30 2.23 -19.56
CA THR A 346 -12.44 3.10 -19.33
C THR A 346 -13.69 2.25 -19.29
N VAL A 347 -14.48 2.39 -18.23
CA VAL A 347 -15.76 1.70 -18.06
C VAL A 347 -16.90 2.68 -17.85
N LEU A 348 -18.09 2.30 -18.28
CA LEU A 348 -19.31 3.01 -17.99
C LEU A 348 -20.13 2.20 -16.96
N PRO A 349 -20.26 2.70 -15.73
CA PRO A 349 -21.08 2.05 -14.71
C PRO A 349 -22.57 2.01 -15.10
N PRO A 350 -23.35 1.05 -14.58
CA PRO A 350 -24.82 1.11 -14.64
C PRO A 350 -25.36 2.34 -13.89
N ARG A 351 -26.63 2.71 -14.12
CA ARG A 351 -27.25 3.87 -13.45
C ARG A 351 -27.59 3.60 -11.99
N ASP A 352 -28.22 2.46 -11.74
CA ASP A 352 -28.93 2.19 -10.49
C ASP A 352 -28.41 0.94 -9.77
N LEU A 353 -27.10 0.90 -9.54
CA LEU A 353 -26.48 -0.19 -8.78
C LEU A 353 -26.29 0.20 -7.31
N TYR A 354 -27.09 -0.41 -6.44
CA TYR A 354 -27.11 -0.07 -5.01
C TYR A 354 -25.75 -0.23 -4.31
N ILE A 355 -25.02 -1.31 -4.62
CA ILE A 355 -23.64 -1.53 -4.15
C ILE A 355 -22.68 -1.51 -5.35
N PRO A 356 -22.06 -0.35 -5.67
CA PRO A 356 -21.10 -0.25 -6.76
C PRO A 356 -19.86 -1.12 -6.52
N VAL A 357 -19.20 -1.60 -7.57
CA VAL A 357 -18.09 -2.56 -7.45
C VAL A 357 -16.75 -1.86 -7.43
N LEU A 358 -16.50 -1.01 -8.42
CA LEU A 358 -15.15 -0.58 -8.74
C LEU A 358 -14.65 0.53 -7.83
N PRO A 359 -13.45 0.37 -7.22
CA PRO A 359 -12.82 1.44 -6.46
C PRO A 359 -12.40 2.58 -7.39
N TYR A 360 -12.60 3.82 -6.95
CA TYR A 360 -12.23 5.02 -7.67
C TYR A 360 -11.64 6.05 -6.70
N LYS A 361 -10.40 6.46 -6.93
CA LYS A 361 -9.70 7.44 -6.09
C LYS A 361 -9.90 8.84 -6.66
N CYS A 362 -10.59 9.71 -5.93
CA CYS A 362 -10.76 11.11 -6.31
C CYS A 362 -10.88 11.98 -5.06
N GLY A 363 -10.40 13.24 -5.14
CA GLY A 363 -10.43 14.18 -4.01
C GLY A 363 -9.69 13.69 -2.76
N GLY A 364 -8.61 12.90 -2.94
CA GLY A 364 -7.84 12.31 -1.84
C GLY A 364 -8.57 11.18 -1.08
N LYS A 365 -9.70 10.70 -1.59
CA LYS A 365 -10.54 9.66 -0.96
C LYS A 365 -10.73 8.47 -1.89
N LEU A 366 -10.90 7.30 -1.30
CA LEU A 366 -11.40 6.11 -1.99
C LEU A 366 -12.93 6.15 -1.99
N GLN A 367 -13.53 6.07 -3.18
CA GLN A 367 -14.97 6.06 -3.39
C GLN A 367 -15.36 4.88 -4.29
N PHE A 368 -16.66 4.58 -4.37
CA PHE A 368 -17.23 3.58 -5.28
C PHE A 368 -18.40 4.20 -6.06
N PRO A 369 -18.14 5.15 -6.98
CA PRO A 369 -19.20 5.91 -7.65
C PRO A 369 -19.73 5.21 -8.90
N LEU A 370 -20.92 5.64 -9.36
CA LEU A 370 -21.48 5.29 -10.67
C LEU A 370 -21.39 6.43 -11.70
N CYS A 371 -20.80 7.56 -11.30
CA CYS A 371 -20.62 8.75 -12.12
C CYS A 371 -19.33 9.46 -11.70
N ARG A 372 -18.39 9.60 -12.65
CA ARG A 372 -17.15 10.37 -12.48
C ARG A 372 -17.42 11.79 -12.01
N THR A 373 -18.24 12.54 -12.75
CA THR A 373 -18.47 13.97 -12.48
C THR A 373 -19.06 14.19 -11.09
N CYS A 374 -20.02 13.37 -10.65
CA CYS A 374 -20.56 13.47 -9.29
C CYS A 374 -19.49 13.20 -8.22
N ALA A 375 -18.62 12.20 -8.43
CA ALA A 375 -17.58 11.85 -7.48
C ALA A 375 -16.49 12.93 -7.37
N GLU A 376 -16.07 13.49 -8.51
CA GLU A 376 -15.05 14.54 -8.61
C GLU A 376 -15.55 15.88 -8.06
N THR A 377 -16.82 16.22 -8.29
CA THR A 377 -17.45 17.45 -7.76
C THR A 377 -17.96 17.31 -6.32
N GLY A 378 -17.96 16.09 -5.78
CA GLY A 378 -18.52 15.81 -4.44
C GLY A 378 -20.03 16.05 -4.34
N SER A 379 -20.76 15.87 -5.45
CA SER A 379 -22.21 16.05 -5.49
C SER A 379 -22.92 15.09 -4.53
N LYS A 380 -23.90 15.62 -3.79
CA LYS A 380 -24.78 14.86 -2.88
C LYS A 380 -26.19 14.68 -3.45
N GLU A 381 -26.46 15.28 -4.59
CA GLU A 381 -27.75 15.24 -5.26
C GLU A 381 -27.89 13.99 -6.14
N ILE A 382 -29.12 13.68 -6.52
CA ILE A 382 -29.40 12.64 -7.51
C ILE A 382 -28.67 12.98 -8.81
N CYS A 383 -27.99 12.00 -9.39
CA CYS A 383 -27.23 12.19 -10.62
C CYS A 383 -28.19 12.35 -11.81
N HIS A 384 -28.11 13.50 -12.50
CA HIS A 384 -28.85 13.78 -13.74
C HIS A 384 -28.00 13.72 -15.01
N HIS A 385 -26.74 13.29 -14.91
CA HIS A 385 -25.84 13.20 -16.05
C HIS A 385 -26.33 12.11 -17.02
N GLU A 386 -26.80 12.53 -18.19
CA GLU A 386 -27.23 11.64 -19.27
C GLU A 386 -26.10 11.24 -20.21
N ASN A 387 -25.12 12.11 -20.38
CA ASN A 387 -23.98 11.84 -21.25
C ASN A 387 -23.06 10.77 -20.61
N PRO A 388 -22.78 9.65 -21.30
CA PRO A 388 -21.78 8.67 -20.88
C PRO A 388 -20.41 9.28 -20.53
N ASP A 389 -19.99 10.35 -21.19
CA ASP A 389 -18.69 10.99 -20.96
C ASP A 389 -18.56 11.67 -19.59
N ASP A 390 -19.68 12.10 -19.02
CA ASP A 390 -19.74 12.67 -17.67
C ASP A 390 -19.65 11.57 -16.60
N ARG A 391 -20.01 10.34 -16.97
CA ARG A 391 -20.16 9.21 -16.04
C ARG A 391 -19.00 8.22 -16.06
N LYS A 392 -18.39 8.01 -17.23
CA LYS A 392 -17.35 6.99 -17.44
C LYS A 392 -16.18 7.16 -16.47
N LEU A 393 -15.71 6.04 -15.94
CA LEU A 393 -14.56 5.98 -15.04
C LEU A 393 -13.35 5.45 -15.81
N THR A 394 -12.21 6.10 -15.65
CA THR A 394 -10.92 5.62 -16.18
C THR A 394 -9.98 5.42 -15.00
N SER A 395 -9.49 4.20 -14.82
CA SER A 395 -8.53 3.86 -13.75
C SER A 395 -7.83 2.54 -14.10
N THR A 396 -6.97 2.10 -13.20
CA THR A 396 -6.41 0.74 -13.21
C THR A 396 -7.09 -0.11 -12.13
N TRP A 397 -7.52 -1.30 -12.49
CA TRP A 397 -8.16 -2.27 -11.59
C TRP A 397 -7.49 -3.64 -11.68
N CYS A 398 -7.56 -4.41 -10.60
CA CYS A 398 -7.23 -5.83 -10.63
C CYS A 398 -8.31 -6.59 -11.41
N ALA A 399 -7.89 -7.60 -12.19
CA ALA A 399 -8.79 -8.38 -13.02
C ALA A 399 -10.01 -8.95 -12.27
N PRO A 400 -9.91 -9.52 -11.05
CA PRO A 400 -11.06 -10.13 -10.39
C PRO A 400 -12.23 -9.14 -10.13
N GLU A 401 -11.93 -7.93 -9.65
CA GLU A 401 -12.95 -6.90 -9.41
C GLU A 401 -13.52 -6.32 -10.70
N LEU A 402 -12.67 -6.12 -11.71
CA LEU A 402 -13.10 -5.65 -13.03
C LEU A 402 -14.04 -6.68 -13.70
N LEU A 403 -13.67 -7.95 -13.65
CA LEU A 403 -14.47 -9.02 -14.23
C LEU A 403 -15.81 -9.18 -13.53
N LEU A 404 -15.87 -9.08 -12.20
CA LEU A 404 -17.15 -9.04 -11.48
C LEU A 404 -18.04 -7.89 -11.99
N ALA A 405 -17.46 -6.69 -12.13
CA ALA A 405 -18.19 -5.52 -12.57
C ALA A 405 -18.77 -5.70 -13.99
N LEU A 406 -17.95 -6.20 -14.93
CA LEU A 406 -18.33 -6.40 -16.31
C LEU A 406 -19.33 -7.55 -16.49
N ARG A 407 -19.12 -8.68 -15.81
CA ARG A 407 -19.92 -9.91 -16.00
C ARG A 407 -21.23 -9.92 -15.25
N GLU A 408 -21.22 -9.40 -14.02
CA GLU A 408 -22.34 -9.61 -13.09
C GLU A 408 -23.08 -8.32 -12.74
N LYS A 409 -22.48 -7.15 -12.99
CA LYS A 409 -22.99 -5.85 -12.52
C LYS A 409 -23.18 -4.83 -13.63
N GLU A 410 -23.26 -5.28 -14.88
CA GLU A 410 -23.66 -4.46 -16.04
C GLU A 410 -22.75 -3.26 -16.35
N TYR A 411 -21.50 -3.27 -15.87
CA TYR A 411 -20.53 -2.28 -16.31
C TYR A 411 -20.18 -2.53 -17.77
N ARG A 412 -20.12 -1.48 -18.58
CA ARG A 412 -19.72 -1.58 -19.99
C ARG A 412 -18.28 -1.15 -20.15
N LEU A 413 -17.43 -2.01 -20.72
CA LEU A 413 -16.10 -1.64 -21.15
C LEU A 413 -16.20 -0.71 -22.38
N LEU A 414 -15.64 0.50 -22.28
CA LEU A 414 -15.65 1.48 -23.38
C LEU A 414 -14.32 1.51 -24.14
N ALA A 415 -13.19 1.39 -23.43
CA ALA A 415 -11.86 1.41 -24.02
C ALA A 415 -10.87 0.63 -23.14
N THR A 416 -9.91 -0.05 -23.75
CA THR A 416 -8.80 -0.71 -23.06
C THR A 416 -7.53 0.03 -23.41
N HIS A 417 -6.87 0.64 -22.42
CA HIS A 417 -5.67 1.44 -22.64
C HIS A 417 -4.42 0.59 -22.56
N GLU A 418 -4.36 -0.27 -21.54
CA GLU A 418 -3.19 -1.10 -21.27
C GLU A 418 -3.53 -2.26 -20.33
N VAL A 419 -2.96 -3.44 -20.58
CA VAL A 419 -3.13 -4.66 -19.79
C VAL A 419 -1.77 -5.22 -19.40
N TYR A 420 -1.56 -5.42 -18.10
CA TYR A 420 -0.44 -6.23 -17.57
C TYR A 420 -0.99 -7.64 -17.36
N GLN A 421 -0.83 -8.49 -18.37
CA GLN A 421 -1.36 -9.85 -18.40
C GLN A 421 -0.34 -10.82 -17.82
N TYR A 422 -0.66 -11.44 -16.69
CA TYR A 422 0.15 -12.51 -16.13
C TYR A 422 -0.27 -13.85 -16.74
N PRO A 423 0.68 -14.66 -17.26
CA PRO A 423 0.36 -15.90 -17.95
C PRO A 423 -0.13 -16.99 -17.00
N GLU A 424 0.26 -16.93 -15.72
CA GLU A 424 0.00 -17.97 -14.73
C GLU A 424 -0.64 -17.40 -13.46
N THR A 425 -1.36 -18.28 -12.75
CA THR A 425 -1.93 -18.01 -11.43
C THR A 425 -1.56 -19.10 -10.44
N SER A 426 -1.68 -18.79 -9.15
CA SER A 426 -1.51 -19.74 -8.06
C SER A 426 -2.66 -19.61 -7.07
N LYS A 427 -3.25 -20.75 -6.70
CA LYS A 427 -4.41 -20.85 -5.81
C LYS A 427 -4.32 -22.11 -4.96
N TYR A 428 -4.70 -22.01 -3.70
CA TYR A 428 -4.80 -23.16 -2.81
C TYR A 428 -5.85 -24.16 -3.31
N ASN A 429 -5.47 -25.44 -3.39
CA ASN A 429 -6.36 -26.53 -3.77
C ASN A 429 -6.74 -27.37 -2.54
N PRO A 430 -7.97 -27.26 -2.02
CA PRO A 430 -8.39 -27.98 -0.82
C PRO A 430 -8.53 -29.50 -1.04
N LYS A 431 -8.60 -29.98 -2.30
CA LYS A 431 -8.73 -31.41 -2.59
C LYS A 431 -7.38 -32.12 -2.58
N THR A 432 -6.34 -31.47 -3.10
CA THR A 432 -4.98 -32.03 -3.17
C THR A 432 -4.09 -31.59 -2.02
N GLY A 433 -4.47 -30.52 -1.31
CA GLY A 433 -3.61 -29.86 -0.32
C GLY A 433 -2.50 -29.02 -0.96
N GLU A 434 -2.53 -28.81 -2.28
CA GLU A 434 -1.52 -28.02 -2.97
C GLU A 434 -1.62 -26.54 -2.59
N ASP A 435 -0.49 -25.98 -2.19
CA ASP A 435 -0.38 -24.59 -1.78
C ASP A 435 -0.52 -23.60 -2.94
N GLY A 436 -1.32 -22.56 -2.71
CA GLY A 436 -1.26 -21.31 -3.44
C GLY A 436 -0.09 -20.44 -2.99
N LEU A 437 0.08 -19.29 -3.63
CA LEU A 437 1.23 -18.39 -3.39
C LEU A 437 1.43 -18.02 -1.92
N LEU A 438 0.34 -17.75 -1.20
CA LEU A 438 0.37 -17.25 0.18
C LEU A 438 -0.24 -18.25 1.19
N SER A 439 -0.78 -19.39 0.73
CA SER A 439 -1.59 -20.30 1.56
C SER A 439 -0.77 -20.94 2.66
N ALA A 440 0.40 -21.51 2.35
CA ALA A 440 1.25 -22.22 3.30
C ALA A 440 1.61 -21.34 4.50
N TYR A 441 1.99 -20.09 4.21
CA TYR A 441 2.32 -19.10 5.23
C TYR A 441 1.08 -18.82 6.11
N VAL A 442 -0.07 -18.51 5.49
CA VAL A 442 -1.29 -18.21 6.25
C VAL A 442 -1.72 -19.40 7.10
N GLN A 443 -1.75 -20.62 6.54
CA GLN A 443 -2.11 -21.85 7.26
C GLN A 443 -1.21 -22.08 8.46
N CYS A 444 0.11 -21.98 8.27
CA CYS A 444 1.07 -22.16 9.35
C CYS A 444 0.80 -21.22 10.54
N PHE A 445 0.68 -19.92 10.28
CA PHE A 445 0.48 -18.94 11.35
C PHE A 445 -0.96 -18.92 11.89
N MET A 446 -1.96 -19.32 11.09
CA MET A 446 -3.32 -19.51 11.56
C MET A 446 -3.43 -20.73 12.48
N ALA A 447 -2.80 -21.85 12.12
CA ALA A 447 -2.72 -23.04 12.97
C ALA A 447 -2.04 -22.70 14.30
N LEU A 448 -0.89 -22.00 14.25
CA LEU A 448 -0.17 -21.56 15.44
C LEU A 448 -1.02 -20.64 16.33
N LYS A 449 -1.78 -19.71 15.72
CA LYS A 449 -2.69 -18.80 16.43
C LYS A 449 -3.85 -19.53 17.11
N ILE A 450 -4.43 -20.54 16.44
CA ILE A 450 -5.54 -21.34 16.98
C ILE A 450 -5.01 -22.24 18.09
N GLN A 451 -3.94 -22.98 17.85
CA GLN A 451 -3.26 -23.83 18.82
C GLN A 451 -2.88 -23.07 20.10
N ALA A 452 -2.27 -21.89 19.97
CA ALA A 452 -1.90 -21.03 21.09
C ALA A 452 -3.12 -20.43 21.84
N SER A 453 -4.34 -20.60 21.33
CA SER A 453 -5.56 -20.22 22.05
C SER A 453 -5.99 -21.30 23.05
N GLY A 454 -5.51 -22.53 22.88
CA GLY A 454 -6.02 -23.71 23.55
C GLY A 454 -7.40 -24.14 23.01
N TRP A 455 -7.98 -25.15 23.65
CA TRP A 455 -9.30 -25.66 23.29
C TRP A 455 -10.42 -24.64 23.58
N PRO A 456 -11.43 -24.53 22.70
CA PRO A 456 -12.66 -23.81 23.01
C PRO A 456 -13.30 -24.29 24.31
N ALA A 457 -13.99 -23.40 25.02
CA ALA A 457 -14.58 -23.70 26.34
C ALA A 457 -15.66 -24.81 26.29
N ASP A 458 -16.30 -24.95 25.13
CA ASP A 458 -17.31 -25.97 24.83
C ASP A 458 -16.73 -27.29 24.32
N CYS A 459 -15.42 -27.37 24.03
CA CYS A 459 -14.73 -28.59 23.62
C CYS A 459 -14.16 -29.34 24.84
N THR A 460 -15.04 -30.01 25.57
CA THR A 460 -14.71 -30.73 26.82
C THR A 460 -14.46 -32.23 26.63
N SER A 461 -15.07 -32.85 25.61
CA SER A 461 -14.87 -34.27 25.29
C SER A 461 -13.91 -34.48 24.11
N GLU A 462 -13.35 -35.68 23.98
CA GLU A 462 -12.45 -36.02 22.86
C GLU A 462 -13.18 -35.98 21.51
N GLU A 463 -14.47 -36.31 21.47
CA GLU A 463 -15.30 -36.21 20.25
C GLU A 463 -15.48 -34.75 19.83
N GLN A 464 -15.69 -33.84 20.78
CA GLN A 464 -15.80 -32.41 20.48
C GLN A 464 -14.47 -31.83 19.98
N LYS A 465 -13.36 -32.26 20.57
CA LYS A 465 -12.01 -31.89 20.13
C LYS A 465 -11.71 -32.39 18.71
N ALA A 466 -12.01 -33.67 18.44
CA ALA A 466 -11.84 -34.25 17.10
C ALA A 466 -12.69 -33.52 16.07
N LYS A 467 -13.96 -33.23 16.40
CA LYS A 467 -14.85 -32.46 15.56
C LYS A 467 -14.35 -31.03 15.31
N PHE A 468 -13.82 -30.35 16.32
CA PHE A 468 -13.26 -29.01 16.15
C PHE A 468 -12.08 -28.99 15.17
N VAL A 469 -11.21 -30.00 15.24
CA VAL A 469 -10.08 -30.15 14.30
C VAL A 469 -10.58 -30.42 12.89
N GLU A 470 -11.56 -31.32 12.74
CA GLU A 470 -12.19 -31.63 11.44
C GLU A 470 -12.88 -30.40 10.84
N ASP A 471 -13.69 -29.69 11.64
CA ASP A 471 -14.41 -28.49 11.21
C ASP A 471 -13.44 -27.36 10.84
N THR A 472 -12.33 -27.20 11.57
CA THR A 472 -11.30 -26.20 11.25
C THR A 472 -10.63 -26.51 9.90
N LEU A 473 -10.27 -27.77 9.65
CA LEU A 473 -9.70 -28.16 8.35
C LEU A 473 -10.73 -27.95 7.22
N LYS A 474 -11.97 -28.38 7.44
CA LYS A 474 -13.05 -28.31 6.44
C LYS A 474 -13.45 -26.88 6.10
N HIS A 475 -13.64 -26.03 7.10
CA HIS A 475 -14.18 -24.68 6.92
C HIS A 475 -13.10 -23.62 6.76
N ASP A 476 -11.97 -23.75 7.44
CA ASP A 476 -10.89 -22.76 7.42
C ASP A 476 -9.71 -23.19 6.54
N GLY A 477 -9.62 -24.49 6.18
CA GLY A 477 -8.49 -25.01 5.42
C GLY A 477 -7.20 -25.06 6.25
N VAL A 478 -7.31 -25.10 7.58
CA VAL A 478 -6.17 -25.05 8.50
C VAL A 478 -6.05 -26.38 9.22
N GLU A 479 -4.91 -27.05 9.04
CA GLU A 479 -4.57 -28.26 9.77
C GLU A 479 -4.08 -27.91 11.18
N LEU A 480 -4.69 -28.53 12.19
CA LEU A 480 -4.33 -28.34 13.60
C LEU A 480 -3.64 -29.59 14.15
N ASP A 481 -2.61 -29.38 14.94
CA ASP A 481 -1.98 -30.43 15.74
C ASP A 481 -2.61 -30.44 17.15
N PRO A 482 -3.42 -31.45 17.51
CA PRO A 482 -4.09 -31.51 18.81
C PRO A 482 -3.12 -31.51 19.99
N THR A 483 -1.88 -31.98 19.79
CA THR A 483 -0.85 -32.04 20.85
C THR A 483 -0.30 -30.66 21.20
N LYS A 484 -0.48 -29.67 20.32
CA LYS A 484 -0.03 -28.28 20.49
C LYS A 484 -1.13 -27.33 20.95
N MET A 485 -2.33 -27.83 21.24
CA MET A 485 -3.47 -27.04 21.69
C MET A 485 -3.30 -26.61 23.15
N GLU A 486 -2.50 -25.56 23.37
CA GLU A 486 -2.18 -25.01 24.69
C GLU A 486 -2.35 -23.50 24.72
N LYS A 487 -2.93 -22.98 25.80
CA LYS A 487 -3.15 -21.55 25.97
C LYS A 487 -1.82 -20.81 26.19
N ASN A 488 -1.34 -20.13 25.15
CA ASN A 488 -0.14 -19.31 25.16
C ASN A 488 -0.43 -17.91 24.57
N PRO A 489 -0.74 -16.90 25.42
CA PRO A 489 -1.13 -15.57 24.95
C PRO A 489 -0.05 -14.83 24.14
N ALA A 490 1.23 -14.99 24.48
CA ALA A 490 2.34 -14.40 23.74
C ALA A 490 2.45 -14.99 22.34
N LEU A 491 2.48 -16.33 22.24
CA LEU A 491 2.55 -17.03 20.96
C LEU A 491 1.34 -16.72 20.08
N ARG A 492 0.14 -16.69 20.66
CA ARG A 492 -1.07 -16.27 19.96
C ARG A 492 -0.96 -14.86 19.38
N THR A 493 -0.41 -13.93 20.17
CA THR A 493 -0.21 -12.54 19.73
C THR A 493 0.78 -12.49 18.58
N LEU A 494 1.92 -13.17 18.71
CA LEU A 494 2.92 -13.26 17.65
C LEU A 494 2.33 -13.86 16.36
N ALA A 495 1.66 -15.02 16.46
CA ALA A 495 1.05 -15.69 15.33
C ALA A 495 0.02 -14.81 14.60
N LYS A 496 -0.84 -14.11 15.36
CA LYS A 496 -1.77 -13.12 14.79
C LYS A 496 -1.05 -12.00 14.04
N LEU A 497 0.05 -11.49 14.62
CA LEU A 497 0.86 -10.46 13.97
C LEU A 497 1.50 -10.97 12.67
N MET A 498 2.01 -12.20 12.68
CA MET A 498 2.60 -12.86 11.51
C MET A 498 1.58 -13.02 10.38
N CYS A 499 0.35 -13.47 10.68
CA CYS A 499 -0.72 -13.57 9.68
C CYS A 499 -1.04 -12.22 9.01
N ASN A 500 -1.13 -11.15 9.80
CA ASN A 500 -1.70 -9.88 9.33
C ASN A 500 -0.65 -8.93 8.72
N SER A 501 0.61 -9.00 9.15
CA SER A 501 1.56 -7.90 8.93
C SER A 501 2.47 -8.08 7.71
N PHE A 502 2.51 -9.28 7.10
CA PHE A 502 3.47 -9.57 6.03
C PHE A 502 3.06 -8.94 4.69
N TRP A 503 1.82 -9.14 4.24
CA TRP A 503 1.39 -8.77 2.89
C TRP A 503 1.42 -7.25 2.67
N GLY A 504 1.20 -6.45 3.72
CA GLY A 504 1.29 -4.98 3.64
C GLY A 504 2.67 -4.50 3.19
N LYS A 505 3.73 -5.29 3.44
CA LYS A 505 5.09 -5.00 2.98
C LYS A 505 5.23 -5.08 1.46
N PHE A 506 4.41 -5.89 0.77
CA PHE A 506 4.37 -5.90 -0.69
C PHE A 506 3.97 -4.53 -1.26
N GLY A 507 3.15 -3.78 -0.53
CA GLY A 507 2.67 -2.46 -0.91
C GLY A 507 3.52 -1.29 -0.38
N GLU A 508 4.73 -1.52 0.15
CA GLU A 508 5.55 -0.43 0.71
C GLU A 508 5.82 0.67 -0.34
N LYS A 509 5.74 1.93 0.09
CA LYS A 509 6.16 3.08 -0.71
C LYS A 509 7.64 3.35 -0.45
N THR A 510 8.42 3.50 -1.51
CA THR A 510 9.84 3.87 -1.44
C THR A 510 10.05 5.37 -1.41
N LEU A 511 9.18 6.14 -2.08
CA LEU A 511 9.12 7.61 -2.00
C LEU A 511 8.48 8.08 -0.69
N ARG A 512 9.22 7.97 0.41
CA ARG A 512 8.82 8.47 1.73
C ARG A 512 9.83 9.46 2.28
N SER A 513 9.35 10.36 3.14
CA SER A 513 10.24 11.20 3.94
C SER A 513 11.15 10.29 4.78
N LYS A 514 12.44 10.55 4.73
CA LYS A 514 13.46 9.97 5.61
C LYS A 514 13.87 11.04 6.62
N THR A 515 14.28 10.58 7.78
CA THR A 515 14.77 11.43 8.86
C THR A 515 16.16 10.94 9.23
N GLU A 516 17.11 11.85 9.24
CA GLU A 516 18.48 11.59 9.67
C GLU A 516 18.85 12.55 10.81
N PHE A 517 19.54 12.02 11.82
CA PHE A 517 20.14 12.81 12.88
C PHE A 517 21.59 13.08 12.49
N ILE A 518 21.93 14.35 12.36
CA ILE A 518 23.22 14.84 11.89
C ILE A 518 23.94 15.50 13.05
N TYR A 519 25.17 15.06 13.28
CA TYR A 519 26.08 15.61 14.30
C TYR A 519 27.31 16.28 13.67
N ASP A 520 27.38 16.30 12.33
CA ASP A 520 28.49 16.88 11.56
C ASP A 520 27.95 17.69 10.38
N TYR A 521 28.42 18.93 10.25
CA TYR A 521 28.08 19.83 9.17
C TYR A 521 28.41 19.27 7.78
N SER A 522 29.49 18.48 7.65
CA SER A 522 29.87 17.87 6.35
C SER A 522 28.74 17.01 5.77
N LYS A 523 28.09 16.21 6.64
CA LYS A 523 26.98 15.34 6.27
C LYS A 523 25.72 16.14 5.90
N LEU A 524 25.50 17.29 6.53
CA LEU A 524 24.42 18.20 6.15
C LEU A 524 24.62 18.71 4.72
N ILE A 525 25.83 19.16 4.38
CA ILE A 525 26.15 19.62 3.02
C ILE A 525 25.88 18.51 2.01
N THR A 526 26.38 17.29 2.25
CA THR A 526 26.12 16.15 1.36
C THR A 526 24.63 15.90 1.12
N ILE A 527 23.77 16.06 2.13
CA ILE A 527 22.32 15.87 1.96
C ILE A 527 21.67 17.03 1.21
N VAL A 528 22.06 18.27 1.51
CA VAL A 528 21.47 19.49 0.91
C VAL A 528 21.90 19.67 -0.56
N THR A 529 23.13 19.26 -0.90
CA THR A 529 23.65 19.39 -2.27
C THR A 529 23.36 18.18 -3.15
N ASP A 530 22.80 17.10 -2.61
CA ASP A 530 22.43 15.91 -3.37
C ASP A 530 21.13 16.18 -4.15
N PRO A 531 21.18 16.29 -5.49
CA PRO A 531 20.02 16.64 -6.29
C PRO A 531 18.97 15.52 -6.35
N SER A 532 19.29 14.31 -5.85
CA SER A 532 18.32 13.23 -5.68
C SER A 532 17.48 13.36 -4.41
N LYS A 533 17.77 14.35 -3.55
CA LYS A 533 17.10 14.57 -2.28
C LYS A 533 16.45 15.95 -2.23
N GLU A 534 15.17 15.97 -1.92
CA GLU A 534 14.43 17.19 -1.59
C GLU A 534 14.40 17.34 -0.07
N VAL A 535 15.11 18.33 0.47
CA VAL A 535 15.09 18.62 1.92
C VAL A 535 13.76 19.25 2.28
N THR A 536 13.01 18.61 3.17
CA THR A 536 11.67 19.03 3.60
C THR A 536 11.64 19.69 4.96
N GLY A 537 12.70 19.54 5.77
CA GLY A 537 12.80 20.19 7.07
C GLY A 537 14.14 20.04 7.76
N LEU A 538 14.50 21.03 8.57
CA LEU A 538 15.67 21.07 9.44
C LEU A 538 15.21 21.48 10.84
N LEU A 539 15.43 20.62 11.83
CA LEU A 539 15.02 20.84 13.22
C LEU A 539 16.22 20.66 14.15
N PRO A 540 16.77 21.75 14.74
CA PRO A 540 17.79 21.64 15.77
C PRO A 540 17.20 20.98 17.02
N LEU A 541 17.79 19.87 17.47
CA LEU A 541 17.39 19.18 18.69
C LEU A 541 18.29 19.55 19.88
N SER A 542 19.55 19.88 19.58
CA SER A 542 20.52 20.43 20.53
C SER A 542 21.60 21.20 19.76
N ASP A 543 22.57 21.76 20.48
CA ASP A 543 23.73 22.45 19.87
C ASP A 543 24.59 21.54 18.98
N GLU A 544 24.50 20.21 19.16
CA GLU A 544 25.29 19.20 18.45
C GLU A 544 24.45 18.30 17.54
N CYS A 545 23.11 18.40 17.56
CA CYS A 545 22.24 17.48 16.84
C CYS A 545 21.19 18.23 16.01
N LEU A 546 21.26 18.02 14.70
CA LEU A 546 20.29 18.51 13.73
C LEU A 546 19.49 17.33 13.17
N GLN A 547 18.18 17.35 13.34
CA GLN A 547 17.29 16.43 12.65
C GLN A 547 17.00 16.99 11.25
N VAL A 548 17.35 16.22 10.22
CA VAL A 548 17.11 16.57 8.82
C VAL A 548 16.08 15.62 8.24
N SER A 549 15.01 16.20 7.70
CA SER A 549 13.98 15.47 6.97
C SER A 549 14.13 15.76 5.48
N TRP A 550 14.14 14.71 4.68
CA TRP A 550 14.27 14.80 3.23
C TRP A 550 13.46 13.71 2.54
N LYS A 551 13.07 13.92 1.29
CA LYS A 551 12.35 12.95 0.46
C LYS A 551 13.17 12.68 -0.80
N PRO A 552 13.27 11.42 -1.27
CA PRO A 552 13.82 11.15 -2.59
C PRO A 552 12.99 11.83 -3.68
N VAL A 553 13.62 12.35 -4.71
CA VAL A 553 12.92 12.81 -5.93
C VAL A 553 12.19 11.64 -6.59
N GLU A 554 11.06 11.91 -7.23
CA GLU A 554 10.19 10.85 -7.80
C GLU A 554 10.92 9.99 -8.84
N ASP A 555 11.77 10.60 -9.67
CA ASP A 555 12.55 9.89 -10.68
C ASP A 555 13.65 8.97 -10.11
N SER A 556 13.99 9.10 -8.83
CA SER A 556 14.92 8.20 -8.14
C SER A 556 14.20 7.05 -7.40
N GLU A 557 12.92 6.79 -7.72
CA GLU A 557 12.19 5.68 -7.10
C GLU A 557 12.82 4.33 -7.44
N GLU A 558 13.30 3.63 -6.41
CA GLU A 558 13.80 2.27 -6.51
C GLU A 558 12.69 1.25 -6.29
N SER A 559 12.78 0.11 -6.98
CA SER A 559 11.97 -1.07 -6.69
C SER A 559 12.59 -1.86 -5.54
N LEU A 560 11.82 -2.17 -4.48
CA LEU A 560 12.33 -3.00 -3.39
C LEU A 560 12.25 -4.49 -3.79
N PRO A 561 13.29 -5.29 -3.50
CA PRO A 561 13.27 -6.75 -3.70
C PRO A 561 12.18 -7.49 -2.89
N SER A 562 11.60 -6.83 -1.89
CA SER A 562 10.51 -7.34 -1.04
C SER A 562 9.13 -6.78 -1.41
N SER A 563 9.05 -5.88 -2.40
CA SER A 563 7.79 -5.27 -2.83
C SER A 563 7.16 -6.04 -3.98
N SER A 564 5.83 -6.06 -4.01
CA SER A 564 5.07 -6.53 -5.16
C SER A 564 3.69 -5.90 -5.18
N LEU A 565 3.58 -4.78 -5.89
CA LEU A 565 2.37 -3.96 -5.90
C LEU A 565 1.14 -4.73 -6.39
N ILE A 566 1.31 -5.62 -7.38
CA ILE A 566 0.22 -6.45 -7.90
C ILE A 566 -0.35 -7.38 -6.82
N HIS A 567 0.50 -8.03 -6.02
CA HIS A 567 0.05 -8.93 -4.96
C HIS A 567 -0.63 -8.18 -3.82
N ALA A 568 -0.09 -7.01 -3.43
CA ALA A 568 -0.77 -6.15 -2.47
C ALA A 568 -2.16 -5.71 -2.97
N ALA A 569 -2.25 -5.34 -4.26
CA ALA A 569 -3.51 -4.94 -4.89
C ALA A 569 -4.49 -6.11 -4.93
N PHE A 570 -4.04 -7.32 -5.27
CA PHE A 570 -4.85 -8.54 -5.26
C PHE A 570 -5.33 -8.93 -3.87
N THR A 571 -4.50 -8.83 -2.82
CA THR A 571 -4.94 -9.09 -1.42
C THR A 571 -6.11 -8.19 -1.05
N THR A 572 -6.01 -6.88 -1.33
CA THR A 572 -7.08 -5.94 -1.00
C THR A 572 -8.31 -6.10 -1.89
N CYS A 573 -8.12 -6.40 -3.17
CA CYS A 573 -9.17 -6.72 -4.14
C CYS A 573 -9.99 -7.92 -3.68
N HIS A 574 -9.34 -9.02 -3.32
CA HIS A 574 -10.03 -10.22 -2.83
C HIS A 574 -10.73 -10.00 -1.49
N GLY A 575 -10.16 -9.20 -0.58
CA GLY A 575 -10.86 -8.77 0.63
C GLY A 575 -12.14 -8.01 0.31
N ARG A 576 -12.06 -6.97 -0.54
CA ARG A 576 -13.25 -6.21 -0.99
C ARG A 576 -14.29 -7.10 -1.67
N LEU A 577 -13.88 -8.06 -2.50
CA LEU A 577 -14.78 -9.03 -3.13
C LEU A 577 -15.46 -9.96 -2.11
N GLN A 578 -14.72 -10.39 -1.09
CA GLN A 578 -15.29 -11.18 0.01
C GLN A 578 -16.37 -10.39 0.75
N LEU A 579 -16.09 -9.14 1.16
CA LEU A 579 -17.11 -8.26 1.75
C LEU A 579 -18.27 -8.03 0.77
N TYR A 580 -17.98 -7.84 -0.52
CA TYR A 580 -19.00 -7.60 -1.55
C TYR A 580 -20.00 -8.75 -1.66
N GLN A 581 -19.55 -10.01 -1.63
CA GLN A 581 -20.44 -11.18 -1.64
C GLN A 581 -21.49 -11.10 -0.52
N TYR A 582 -21.06 -10.69 0.66
CA TYR A 582 -21.96 -10.49 1.78
C TYR A 582 -22.89 -9.29 1.56
N LEU A 583 -22.40 -8.18 1.03
CA LEU A 583 -23.20 -6.98 0.79
C LEU A 583 -24.27 -7.21 -0.27
N ASP A 584 -23.94 -7.95 -1.32
CA ASP A 584 -24.85 -8.26 -2.43
C ASP A 584 -26.06 -9.11 -1.99
N VAL A 585 -25.92 -9.84 -0.87
CA VAL A 585 -27.00 -10.60 -0.22
C VAL A 585 -27.89 -9.71 0.66
N VAL A 586 -27.32 -8.72 1.36
CA VAL A 586 -28.11 -7.88 2.30
C VAL A 586 -28.69 -6.63 1.64
N ARG A 587 -28.03 -6.10 0.60
CA ARG A 587 -28.45 -4.95 -0.21
C ARG A 587 -28.95 -3.79 0.66
N GLU A 588 -30.19 -3.36 0.51
CA GLU A 588 -30.80 -2.21 1.19
C GLU A 588 -30.92 -2.38 2.72
N ARG A 589 -30.66 -3.59 3.22
CA ARG A 589 -30.56 -3.87 4.66
C ARG A 589 -29.18 -3.57 5.23
N ALA A 590 -28.16 -3.34 4.40
CA ALA A 590 -26.86 -2.87 4.85
C ALA A 590 -27.00 -1.50 5.53
N LEU A 591 -26.39 -1.35 6.70
CA LEU A 591 -26.41 -0.09 7.45
C LEU A 591 -25.06 0.63 7.35
N TYR A 592 -23.98 -0.12 7.51
CA TYR A 592 -22.61 0.36 7.53
C TYR A 592 -21.67 -0.75 7.09
N THR A 593 -20.53 -0.43 6.51
CA THR A 593 -19.41 -1.37 6.34
C THR A 593 -18.10 -0.72 6.72
N ASP A 594 -17.18 -1.52 7.26
CA ASP A 594 -15.78 -1.13 7.41
C ASP A 594 -14.87 -2.34 7.23
N THR A 595 -14.24 -2.39 6.06
CA THR A 595 -13.25 -3.40 5.63
C THR A 595 -13.79 -4.83 5.71
N ASP A 596 -13.75 -5.45 6.88
CA ASP A 596 -14.14 -6.84 7.16
C ASP A 596 -15.52 -6.96 7.83
N SER A 597 -16.18 -5.85 8.14
CA SER A 597 -17.45 -5.81 8.88
C SER A 597 -18.61 -5.15 8.11
N LYS A 598 -19.84 -5.60 8.38
CA LYS A 598 -21.09 -5.03 7.83
C LYS A 598 -22.32 -5.15 8.73
#